data_AF-A0A942QTC7-F1
#
_entry.id   AF-A0A942QTC7-F1
#
_cell.length_a   1.000
_cell.length_b   1.000
_cell.length_c   1.000
_cell.angle_alpha   90.00
_cell.angle_beta   90.00
_cell.angle_gamma   90.00
#
_symmetry.space_group_name_H-M   'P 1'
#
loop_
_entity.id
_entity.type
_entity.pdbx_description
1 polymer ?
#
loop_
_entity_poly.entity_id
_entity_poly.type
_entity_poly.pdbx_seq_one_letter_code
_entity_poly.pdbx_strand_id
1 'polypeptide(L)'
;MKKFLAVAAVALVTVAALAGCAPQAIHNDGTFIAVSDATDRGFVRAEVTIARDKITAVKLTEFDALGLEKGPNYGHAPFHTFLAEMPKRFVEKNSWDVDVVSQATGSSNRAKQAVLRATQMARKTKTTAATMWDGTFMAISDRTERGWGIAWVTISDGKISRVVLHETRPAQERDAAGAVVMGPDGRAIVRKDAAGNVIFERKPADYAFAPYHEAIVELPKRFVAKNSAQVDVFTGATGTSNNSMQAVQRALDSAKR
;
A
#
# COMPACT_ATOMS: atom_id res chain seq x y z
N MET A 1 76.49 -15.69 -47.30
CA MET A 1 75.74 -15.58 -46.02
C MET A 1 74.75 -14.42 -46.14
N LYS A 2 73.45 -14.67 -45.85
CA LYS A 2 72.47 -13.74 -45.25
C LYS A 2 72.11 -12.48 -46.10
N LYS A 3 70.85 -12.16 -46.45
CA LYS A 3 69.52 -12.51 -45.93
C LYS A 3 68.45 -12.20 -46.98
N PHE A 4 67.40 -13.02 -47.00
CA PHE A 4 66.10 -12.73 -47.60
C PHE A 4 65.36 -11.65 -46.79
N LEU A 5 64.64 -10.76 -47.47
CA LEU A 5 63.62 -9.90 -46.85
C LEU A 5 62.33 -10.06 -47.65
N ALA A 6 61.42 -10.86 -47.08
CA ALA A 6 60.04 -11.00 -47.53
C ALA A 6 59.20 -9.89 -46.89
N VAL A 7 58.50 -9.11 -47.70
CA VAL A 7 57.54 -8.11 -47.25
C VAL A 7 56.19 -8.81 -47.11
N ALA A 8 55.75 -9.01 -45.87
CA ALA A 8 54.43 -9.53 -45.55
C ALA A 8 53.40 -8.38 -45.57
N ALA A 9 52.43 -8.46 -46.47
CA ALA A 9 51.27 -7.57 -46.50
C ALA A 9 50.32 -7.96 -45.36
N VAL A 10 50.23 -7.12 -44.33
CA VAL A 10 49.24 -7.27 -43.25
C VAL A 10 47.93 -6.64 -43.73
N ALA A 11 46.97 -7.48 -44.10
CA ALA A 11 45.60 -7.06 -44.35
C ALA A 11 44.92 -6.74 -43.00
N LEU A 12 44.70 -5.45 -42.74
CA LEU A 12 43.96 -4.97 -41.58
C LEU A 12 42.46 -5.27 -41.79
N VAL A 13 41.97 -6.37 -41.21
CA VAL A 13 40.53 -6.66 -41.16
C VAL A 13 39.90 -5.71 -40.13
N THR A 14 39.30 -4.62 -40.61
CA THR A 14 38.43 -3.77 -39.80
C THR A 14 37.15 -4.53 -39.49
N VAL A 15 37.06 -5.13 -38.31
CA VAL A 15 35.79 -5.61 -37.76
C VAL A 15 34.96 -4.38 -37.41
N ALA A 16 34.07 -3.98 -38.31
CA ALA A 16 33.03 -3.03 -37.99
C ALA A 16 32.06 -3.71 -37.01
N ALA A 17 32.28 -3.53 -35.72
CA ALA A 17 31.31 -3.91 -34.71
C ALA A 17 30.06 -3.04 -34.93
N LEU A 18 29.08 -3.60 -35.62
CA LEU A 18 27.70 -3.10 -35.61
C LEU A 18 27.17 -3.31 -34.19
N ALA A 19 27.54 -2.41 -33.28
CA ALA A 19 26.84 -2.21 -32.03
C ALA A 19 25.43 -1.76 -32.40
N GLY A 20 24.53 -2.72 -32.56
CA GLY A 20 23.11 -2.46 -32.74
C GLY A 20 22.68 -1.52 -31.61
N CYS A 21 22.28 -0.30 -31.98
CA CYS A 21 21.69 0.67 -31.07
C CYS A 21 20.32 0.14 -30.60
N ALA A 22 20.32 -0.86 -29.73
CA ALA A 22 19.16 -1.14 -28.92
C ALA A 22 18.94 0.09 -28.02
N PRO A 23 17.72 0.66 -27.97
CA PRO A 23 17.42 1.76 -27.05
C PRO A 23 17.86 1.39 -25.64
N GLN A 24 18.54 2.32 -24.95
CA GLN A 24 18.98 2.08 -23.59
C GLN A 24 17.76 1.85 -22.69
N ALA A 25 17.75 0.71 -22.00
CA ALA A 25 16.59 0.34 -21.20
C ALA A 25 16.35 1.32 -20.05
N ILE A 26 15.10 1.76 -19.88
CA ILE A 26 14.70 2.87 -18.99
C ILE A 26 14.35 2.36 -17.58
N HIS A 27 13.82 1.14 -17.48
CA HIS A 27 13.42 0.50 -16.24
C HIS A 27 14.38 -0.64 -15.88
N ASN A 28 14.52 -0.87 -14.58
CA ASN A 28 15.05 -2.10 -14.02
C ASN A 28 14.01 -3.20 -14.19
N ASP A 29 14.45 -4.38 -14.61
CA ASP A 29 13.61 -5.56 -14.61
C ASP A 29 13.34 -6.02 -13.17
N GLY A 30 12.14 -6.51 -12.90
CA GLY A 30 11.74 -6.99 -11.57
C GLY A 30 10.27 -6.74 -11.25
N THR A 31 9.88 -7.07 -10.02
CA THR A 31 8.54 -6.81 -9.49
C THR A 31 8.59 -5.67 -8.50
N PHE A 32 7.78 -4.63 -8.74
CA PHE A 32 7.72 -3.42 -7.94
C PHE A 32 6.35 -3.31 -7.28
N ILE A 33 6.31 -2.94 -6.01
CA ILE A 33 5.09 -2.88 -5.21
C ILE A 33 4.86 -1.44 -4.78
N ALA A 34 3.66 -0.92 -5.05
CA ALA A 34 3.25 0.40 -4.57
C ALA A 34 1.76 0.42 -4.22
N VAL A 35 1.36 1.44 -3.44
CA VAL A 35 -0.02 1.67 -3.05
C VAL A 35 -0.53 3.00 -3.60
N SER A 36 -1.84 3.08 -3.79
CA SER A 36 -2.56 4.33 -4.02
C SER A 36 -2.79 5.10 -2.71
N ASP A 37 -3.27 6.32 -2.85
CA ASP A 37 -3.75 7.08 -1.71
C ASP A 37 -4.95 6.39 -1.06
N ALA A 38 -4.91 6.36 0.26
CA ALA A 38 -5.97 5.85 1.09
C ALA A 38 -7.12 6.84 1.21
N THR A 39 -8.32 6.27 1.21
CA THR A 39 -9.59 6.98 1.41
C THR A 39 -10.38 6.31 2.53
N ASP A 40 -11.51 6.90 2.89
CA ASP A 40 -12.52 6.27 3.75
C ASP A 40 -13.08 4.95 3.18
N ARG A 41 -12.89 4.68 1.89
CA ARG A 41 -13.24 3.41 1.22
C ARG A 41 -12.09 2.42 1.09
N GLY A 42 -10.92 2.77 1.64
CA GLY A 42 -9.69 1.99 1.59
C GLY A 42 -8.74 2.41 0.47
N PHE A 43 -7.87 1.50 0.04
CA PHE A 43 -6.79 1.74 -0.93
C PHE A 43 -6.51 0.50 -1.79
N VAL A 44 -5.80 0.68 -2.91
CA VAL A 44 -5.32 -0.41 -3.77
C VAL A 44 -3.80 -0.52 -3.68
N ARG A 45 -3.29 -1.75 -3.56
CA ARG A 45 -1.90 -2.14 -3.78
C ARG A 45 -1.76 -2.76 -5.16
N ALA A 46 -0.72 -2.37 -5.88
CA ALA A 46 -0.31 -2.98 -7.14
C ALA A 46 1.05 -3.65 -6.99
N GLU A 47 1.16 -4.89 -7.46
CA GLU A 47 2.44 -5.59 -7.70
C GLU A 47 2.62 -5.63 -9.23
N VAL A 48 3.64 -4.94 -9.75
CA VAL A 48 3.87 -4.75 -11.19
C VAL A 48 5.20 -5.38 -11.59
N THR A 49 5.16 -6.37 -12.47
CA THR A 49 6.37 -6.98 -13.05
C THR A 49 6.74 -6.30 -14.35
N ILE A 50 7.99 -5.84 -14.45
CA ILE A 50 8.56 -5.22 -15.63
C ILE A 50 9.72 -6.08 -16.14
N ALA A 51 9.74 -6.34 -17.44
CA ALA A 51 10.85 -6.99 -18.12
C ALA A 51 11.07 -6.34 -19.48
N ARG A 52 12.31 -5.94 -19.77
CA ARG A 52 12.70 -5.28 -21.04
C ARG A 52 11.80 -4.08 -21.35
N ASP A 53 11.62 -3.19 -20.36
CA ASP A 53 10.76 -2.00 -20.44
C ASP A 53 9.27 -2.25 -20.70
N LYS A 54 8.78 -3.48 -20.52
CA LYS A 54 7.38 -3.84 -20.65
C LYS A 54 6.79 -4.31 -19.34
N ILE A 55 5.58 -3.87 -19.03
CA ILE A 55 4.73 -4.44 -18.00
C ILE A 55 4.30 -5.83 -18.47
N THR A 56 4.79 -6.86 -17.80
CA THR A 56 4.49 -8.27 -18.15
C THR A 56 3.43 -8.88 -17.25
N ALA A 57 3.27 -8.36 -16.03
CA ALA A 57 2.22 -8.77 -15.12
C ALA A 57 1.82 -7.63 -14.19
N VAL A 58 0.55 -7.61 -13.81
CA VAL A 58 0.02 -6.76 -12.74
C VAL A 58 -0.86 -7.62 -11.85
N LYS A 59 -0.70 -7.49 -10.53
CA LYS A 59 -1.62 -8.03 -9.53
C LYS A 59 -2.13 -6.87 -8.68
N LEU A 60 -3.45 -6.81 -8.51
CA LEU A 60 -4.11 -5.79 -7.70
C LEU A 60 -4.71 -6.43 -6.46
N THR A 61 -4.53 -5.76 -5.32
CA THR A 61 -5.22 -6.07 -4.07
C THR A 61 -5.90 -4.81 -3.58
N GLU A 62 -7.21 -4.83 -3.33
CA GLU A 62 -7.91 -3.72 -2.69
C GLU A 62 -8.14 -4.01 -1.22
N PHE A 63 -7.89 -3.01 -0.38
CA PHE A 63 -8.11 -3.03 1.05
C PHE A 63 -9.31 -2.15 1.40
N ASP A 64 -10.01 -2.48 2.47
CA ASP A 64 -11.15 -1.71 2.99
C ASP A 64 -10.71 -0.61 3.98
N ALA A 65 -11.70 0.06 4.58
CA ALA A 65 -11.50 1.13 5.55
C ALA A 65 -10.89 0.66 6.90
N LEU A 66 -10.87 -0.65 7.16
CA LEU A 66 -10.25 -1.28 8.32
C LEU A 66 -8.85 -1.83 8.02
N GLY A 67 -8.43 -1.78 6.75
CA GLY A 67 -7.13 -2.25 6.28
C GLY A 67 -7.09 -3.74 6.04
N LEU A 68 -8.26 -4.34 5.86
CA LEU A 68 -8.39 -5.73 5.49
C LEU A 68 -8.51 -5.86 3.98
N GLU A 69 -7.87 -6.88 3.43
CA GLU A 69 -7.99 -7.23 2.03
C GLU A 69 -9.45 -7.60 1.71
N LYS A 70 -10.02 -6.99 0.67
CA LYS A 70 -11.31 -7.37 0.12
C LYS A 70 -11.15 -8.72 -0.57
N GLY A 71 -11.71 -9.75 0.04
CA GLY A 71 -11.59 -11.12 -0.45
C GLY A 71 -12.58 -11.50 -1.56
N PRO A 72 -12.53 -12.75 -2.03
CA PRO A 72 -13.42 -13.26 -3.08
C PRO A 72 -14.90 -13.25 -2.68
N ASN A 73 -15.20 -13.28 -1.38
CA ASN A 73 -16.57 -13.26 -0.86
C ASN A 73 -17.16 -11.84 -0.75
N TYR A 74 -16.46 -10.81 -1.24
CA TYR A 74 -16.98 -9.44 -1.23
C TYR A 74 -18.18 -9.33 -2.17
N GLY A 75 -19.37 -9.02 -1.63
CA GLY A 75 -20.65 -9.11 -2.35
C GLY A 75 -20.91 -8.06 -3.45
N HIS A 76 -19.89 -7.31 -3.88
CA HIS A 76 -20.06 -6.24 -4.88
C HIS A 76 -19.54 -6.70 -6.25
N ALA A 77 -20.44 -7.05 -7.19
CA ALA A 77 -20.06 -7.57 -8.50
C ALA A 77 -19.04 -6.69 -9.27
N PRO A 78 -19.17 -5.34 -9.33
CA PRO A 78 -18.19 -4.51 -10.03
C PRO A 78 -16.76 -4.58 -9.47
N PHE A 79 -16.58 -4.97 -8.20
CA PHE A 79 -15.24 -5.18 -7.63
C PHE A 79 -14.52 -6.37 -8.28
N HIS A 80 -15.24 -7.46 -8.53
CA HIS A 80 -14.68 -8.64 -9.18
C HIS A 80 -14.34 -8.38 -10.64
N THR A 81 -15.22 -7.66 -11.36
CA THR A 81 -14.93 -7.19 -12.72
C THR A 81 -13.68 -6.31 -12.75
N PHE A 82 -13.55 -5.37 -11.81
CA PHE A 82 -12.36 -4.54 -11.66
C PHE A 82 -11.08 -5.37 -11.48
N LEU A 83 -11.07 -6.34 -10.58
CA LEU A 83 -9.90 -7.20 -10.34
C LEU A 83 -9.55 -8.08 -11.54
N ALA A 84 -10.55 -8.50 -12.32
CA ALA A 84 -10.34 -9.35 -13.49
C ALA A 84 -9.84 -8.56 -14.72
N GLU A 85 -10.32 -7.34 -14.92
CA GLU A 85 -10.08 -6.56 -16.14
C GLU A 85 -8.91 -5.59 -16.03
N MET A 86 -8.78 -4.85 -14.93
CA MET A 86 -7.77 -3.78 -14.82
C MET A 86 -6.34 -4.29 -15.01
N PRO A 87 -5.92 -5.42 -14.41
CA PRO A 87 -4.58 -5.98 -14.66
C PRO A 87 -4.28 -6.23 -16.13
N LYS A 88 -5.26 -6.78 -16.87
CA LYS A 88 -5.12 -7.08 -18.31
C LYS A 88 -4.95 -5.79 -19.11
N ARG A 89 -5.79 -4.79 -18.83
CA ARG A 89 -5.71 -3.48 -19.49
C ARG A 89 -4.33 -2.84 -19.33
N PHE A 90 -3.72 -2.91 -18.15
CA PHE A 90 -2.38 -2.35 -17.91
C PHE A 90 -1.29 -3.07 -18.71
N VAL A 91 -1.35 -4.41 -18.79
CA VAL A 91 -0.40 -5.23 -19.55
C VAL A 91 -0.57 -5.00 -21.05
N GLU A 92 -1.80 -5.08 -21.56
CA GLU A 92 -2.12 -4.91 -22.99
C GLU A 92 -1.74 -3.52 -23.51
N LYS A 93 -2.06 -2.46 -22.74
CA LYS A 93 -1.69 -1.09 -23.10
C LYS A 93 -0.23 -0.76 -22.79
N ASN A 94 0.47 -1.60 -22.01
CA ASN A 94 1.79 -1.34 -21.45
C ASN A 94 1.88 0.05 -20.78
N SER A 95 0.84 0.43 -20.05
CA SER A 95 0.71 1.76 -19.45
C SER A 95 -0.21 1.70 -18.24
N TRP A 96 0.09 2.52 -17.23
CA TRP A 96 -0.81 2.76 -16.09
C TRP A 96 -2.05 3.59 -16.50
N ASP A 97 -1.98 4.30 -17.63
CA ASP A 97 -3.07 5.16 -18.07
C ASP A 97 -4.05 4.40 -18.97
N VAL A 98 -4.99 3.70 -18.36
CA VAL A 98 -6.06 2.93 -19.03
C VAL A 98 -7.43 3.50 -18.69
N ASP A 99 -8.45 3.09 -19.45
CA ASP A 99 -9.84 3.43 -19.15
C ASP A 99 -10.32 2.73 -17.88
N VAL A 100 -11.19 3.39 -17.14
CA VAL A 100 -11.79 2.85 -15.91
C VAL A 100 -12.78 1.73 -16.21
N VAL A 101 -13.03 0.89 -15.21
CA VAL A 101 -14.14 -0.08 -15.24
C VAL A 101 -15.41 0.62 -14.75
N SER A 102 -16.48 0.53 -15.53
CA SER A 102 -17.80 1.08 -15.19
C SER A 102 -18.27 0.60 -13.82
N GLN A 103 -18.86 1.50 -13.02
CA GLN A 103 -19.27 1.23 -11.63
C GLN A 103 -18.13 0.88 -10.65
N ALA A 104 -16.88 0.86 -11.11
CA ALA A 104 -15.68 0.67 -10.29
C ALA A 104 -14.66 1.81 -10.51
N THR A 105 -15.15 3.02 -10.80
CA THR A 105 -14.31 4.21 -11.10
C THR A 105 -13.33 4.52 -9.98
N GLY A 106 -13.77 4.47 -8.71
CA GLY A 106 -12.90 4.74 -7.56
C GLY A 106 -11.74 3.73 -7.44
N SER A 107 -12.05 2.43 -7.53
CA SER A 107 -11.04 1.37 -7.51
C SER A 107 -10.10 1.46 -8.72
N SER A 108 -10.65 1.77 -9.90
CA SER A 108 -9.87 1.95 -11.13
C SER A 108 -8.86 3.09 -11.00
N ASN A 109 -9.28 4.27 -10.54
CA ASN A 109 -8.39 5.41 -10.36
C ASN A 109 -7.29 5.14 -9.33
N ARG A 110 -7.63 4.46 -8.22
CA ARG A 110 -6.63 4.00 -7.24
C ARG A 110 -5.65 3.01 -7.85
N ALA A 111 -6.12 2.03 -8.62
CA ALA A 111 -5.22 1.10 -9.31
C ALA A 111 -4.27 1.82 -10.29
N LYS A 112 -4.77 2.76 -11.09
CA LYS A 112 -3.95 3.58 -11.99
C LYS A 112 -2.83 4.30 -11.23
N GLN A 113 -3.15 4.92 -10.10
CA GLN A 113 -2.15 5.60 -9.26
C GLN A 113 -1.12 4.62 -8.67
N ALA A 114 -1.55 3.46 -8.18
CA ALA A 114 -0.64 2.45 -7.63
C ALA A 114 0.32 1.90 -8.71
N VAL A 115 -0.18 1.60 -9.92
CA VAL A 115 0.64 1.14 -11.05
C VAL A 115 1.58 2.25 -11.53
N LEU A 116 1.13 3.51 -11.56
CA LEU A 116 2.00 4.66 -11.84
C LEU A 116 3.18 4.74 -10.86
N ARG A 117 2.92 4.63 -9.55
CA ARG A 117 3.99 4.66 -8.54
C ARG A 117 4.95 3.48 -8.70
N ALA A 118 4.45 2.26 -8.90
CA ALA A 118 5.27 1.06 -9.09
C ALA A 118 6.15 1.16 -10.36
N THR A 119 5.61 1.64 -11.48
CA THR A 119 6.38 1.87 -12.71
C THR A 119 7.41 2.98 -12.55
N GLN A 120 7.13 4.02 -11.75
CA GLN A 120 8.11 5.06 -11.43
C GLN A 120 9.25 4.55 -10.53
N MET A 121 8.97 3.67 -9.55
CA MET A 121 10.00 3.00 -8.74
C MET A 121 10.94 2.13 -9.59
N ALA A 122 10.44 1.58 -10.69
CA ALA A 122 11.24 0.74 -11.58
C ALA A 122 12.25 1.53 -12.43
N ARG A 123 12.13 2.86 -12.55
CA ARG A 123 13.03 3.65 -13.41
C ARG A 123 14.48 3.59 -12.92
N LYS A 124 15.42 3.40 -13.85
CA LYS A 124 16.86 3.48 -13.56
C LYS A 124 17.31 4.89 -13.16
N THR A 125 16.67 5.89 -13.76
CA THR A 125 16.94 7.30 -13.47
C THR A 125 15.79 7.88 -12.68
N LYS A 126 16.06 8.37 -11.48
CA LYS A 126 15.06 9.07 -10.65
C LYS A 126 14.69 10.40 -11.31
N THR A 127 13.39 10.70 -11.36
CA THR A 127 12.87 11.96 -11.91
C THR A 127 12.71 13.06 -10.85
N THR A 128 13.05 12.77 -9.59
CA THR A 128 13.03 13.70 -8.46
C THR A 128 13.94 13.20 -7.35
N ALA A 129 14.36 14.12 -6.47
CA ALA A 129 15.07 13.81 -5.23
C ALA A 129 14.14 13.37 -4.09
N ALA A 130 12.82 13.48 -4.25
CA ALA A 130 11.87 13.06 -3.23
C ALA A 130 12.03 11.56 -2.89
N THR A 131 12.19 11.26 -1.61
CA THR A 131 12.37 9.90 -1.08
C THR A 131 11.06 9.22 -0.70
N MET A 132 9.98 10.01 -0.59
CA MET A 132 8.63 9.54 -0.33
C MET A 132 7.66 10.13 -1.36
N TRP A 133 6.59 9.38 -1.62
CA TRP A 133 5.42 9.86 -2.31
C TRP A 133 4.63 10.78 -1.40
N ASP A 134 4.21 11.92 -1.94
CA ASP A 134 3.13 12.69 -1.35
C ASP A 134 1.80 11.95 -1.52
N GLY A 135 0.91 12.12 -0.56
CA GLY A 135 -0.36 11.42 -0.50
C GLY A 135 -0.71 10.96 0.91
N THR A 136 -1.80 10.20 1.04
CA THR A 136 -2.21 9.62 2.32
C THR A 136 -2.05 8.11 2.27
N PHE A 137 -1.29 7.56 3.22
CA PHE A 137 -0.95 6.14 3.30
C PHE A 137 -1.62 5.53 4.50
N MET A 138 -2.21 4.34 4.29
CA MET A 138 -2.90 3.61 5.33
C MET A 138 -2.21 2.29 5.59
N ALA A 139 -2.04 1.96 6.87
CA ALA A 139 -1.58 0.65 7.29
C ALA A 139 -2.17 0.27 8.65
N ILE A 140 -2.00 -1.00 9.02
CA ILE A 140 -2.48 -1.56 10.26
C ILE A 140 -1.34 -2.12 11.11
N SER A 141 -1.53 -2.13 12.42
CA SER A 141 -0.70 -2.90 13.34
C SER A 141 -0.95 -4.40 13.14
N ASP A 142 -0.24 -5.23 13.90
CA ASP A 142 -0.52 -6.66 13.98
C ASP A 142 -1.95 -6.89 14.47
N ARG A 143 -2.55 -7.93 13.89
CA ARG A 143 -3.91 -8.34 14.21
C ARG A 143 -3.88 -9.26 15.40
N THR A 144 -4.75 -8.98 16.35
CA THR A 144 -5.01 -9.84 17.50
C THR A 144 -6.50 -10.13 17.59
N GLU A 145 -6.89 -11.10 18.41
CA GLU A 145 -8.30 -11.36 18.73
C GLU A 145 -9.01 -10.15 19.35
N ARG A 146 -8.25 -9.20 19.92
CA ARG A 146 -8.76 -7.97 20.52
C ARG A 146 -8.89 -6.81 19.53
N GLY A 147 -8.41 -6.96 18.30
CA GLY A 147 -8.36 -5.91 17.28
C GLY A 147 -6.93 -5.52 16.90
N TRP A 148 -6.82 -4.41 16.17
CA TRP A 148 -5.58 -3.81 15.67
C TRP A 148 -5.71 -2.28 15.59
N GLY A 149 -4.57 -1.59 15.54
CA GLY A 149 -4.50 -0.18 15.21
C GLY A 149 -4.48 0.08 13.71
N ILE A 150 -5.04 1.21 13.31
CA ILE A 150 -5.09 1.71 11.94
C ILE A 150 -4.50 3.12 11.96
N ALA A 151 -3.54 3.39 11.09
CA ALA A 151 -2.99 4.72 10.90
C ALA A 151 -3.21 5.18 9.47
N TRP A 152 -3.71 6.42 9.31
CA TRP A 152 -3.67 7.18 8.07
C TRP A 152 -2.63 8.28 8.21
N VAL A 153 -1.60 8.25 7.39
CA VAL A 153 -0.46 9.16 7.45
C VAL A 153 -0.41 9.95 6.13
N THR A 154 -0.59 11.27 6.21
CA THR A 154 -0.44 12.15 5.05
C THR A 154 0.99 12.67 4.98
N ILE A 155 1.61 12.49 3.82
CA ILE A 155 2.93 13.00 3.48
C ILE A 155 2.78 14.18 2.51
N SER A 156 3.48 15.26 2.80
CA SER A 156 3.59 16.45 1.95
C SER A 156 5.02 16.95 1.99
N ASP A 157 5.63 17.17 0.82
CA ASP A 157 7.03 17.58 0.68
C ASP A 157 8.00 16.66 1.47
N GLY A 158 7.73 15.36 1.45
CA GLY A 158 8.53 14.35 2.15
C GLY A 158 8.45 14.39 3.68
N LYS A 159 7.46 15.10 4.25
CA LYS A 159 7.23 15.18 5.71
C LYS A 159 5.83 14.70 6.09
N ILE A 160 5.70 14.17 7.29
CA ILE A 160 4.40 13.85 7.90
C ILE A 160 3.67 15.15 8.18
N SER A 161 2.62 15.43 7.42
CA SER A 161 1.78 16.63 7.59
C SER A 161 0.54 16.35 8.44
N ARG A 162 0.08 15.10 8.48
CA ARG A 162 -1.08 14.69 9.27
C ARG A 162 -1.04 13.20 9.61
N VAL A 163 -1.52 12.86 10.79
CA VAL A 163 -1.81 11.47 11.19
C VAL A 163 -3.22 11.39 11.74
N VAL A 164 -3.96 10.33 11.38
CA VAL A 164 -5.25 9.97 11.99
C VAL A 164 -5.16 8.52 12.44
N LEU A 165 -5.56 8.27 13.69
CA LEU A 165 -5.48 6.96 14.31
C LEU A 165 -6.88 6.43 14.63
N HIS A 166 -7.07 5.15 14.39
CA HIS A 166 -8.20 4.37 14.87
C HIS A 166 -7.70 3.06 15.45
N GLU A 167 -8.53 2.40 16.25
CA GLU A 167 -8.32 0.99 16.59
C GLU A 167 -9.62 0.24 16.38
N THR A 168 -9.51 -1.06 16.13
CA THR A 168 -10.66 -1.95 16.03
C THR A 168 -10.90 -2.69 17.34
N ARG A 169 -12.09 -3.29 17.42
CA ARG A 169 -12.49 -4.26 18.43
C ARG A 169 -13.41 -5.30 17.78
N PRO A 170 -13.60 -6.49 18.39
CA PRO A 170 -14.71 -7.35 18.03
C PRO A 170 -16.02 -6.58 18.08
N ALA A 171 -16.79 -6.66 17.00
CA ALA A 171 -18.08 -6.02 16.89
C ALA A 171 -19.05 -6.65 17.88
N GLN A 172 -19.76 -5.82 18.62
CA GLN A 172 -20.67 -6.29 19.67
C GLN A 172 -22.09 -6.42 19.12
N GLU A 173 -22.81 -7.43 19.61
CA GLU A 173 -24.24 -7.57 19.36
C GLU A 173 -25.01 -6.47 20.10
N ARG A 174 -26.04 -5.94 19.47
CA ARG A 174 -26.87 -4.87 20.02
C ARG A 174 -28.34 -5.23 19.91
N ASP A 175 -29.11 -4.88 20.93
CA ASP A 175 -30.56 -5.05 20.93
C ASP A 175 -31.27 -4.00 20.06
N ALA A 176 -32.60 -4.07 19.99
CA ALA A 176 -33.42 -3.15 19.21
C ALA A 176 -33.32 -1.68 19.67
N ALA A 177 -32.91 -1.44 20.93
CA ALA A 177 -32.67 -0.10 21.47
C ALA A 177 -31.22 0.37 21.26
N GLY A 178 -30.36 -0.49 20.70
CA GLY A 178 -28.94 -0.22 20.45
C GLY A 178 -28.03 -0.50 21.65
N ALA A 179 -28.53 -1.05 22.75
CA ALA A 179 -27.71 -1.43 23.89
C ALA A 179 -26.91 -2.70 23.60
N VAL A 180 -25.72 -2.81 24.18
CA VAL A 180 -24.84 -3.98 23.99
C VAL A 180 -25.46 -5.20 24.68
N VAL A 181 -25.60 -6.29 23.93
CA VAL A 181 -26.09 -7.56 24.47
C VAL A 181 -24.96 -8.24 25.25
N MET A 182 -25.23 -8.55 26.51
CA MET A 182 -24.29 -9.20 27.42
C MET A 182 -24.59 -10.70 27.53
N GLY A 183 -23.55 -11.52 27.48
CA GLY A 183 -23.62 -12.95 27.69
C GLY A 183 -23.75 -13.32 29.17
N PRO A 184 -24.04 -14.60 29.47
CA PRO A 184 -24.15 -15.10 30.84
C PRO A 184 -22.87 -14.94 31.67
N ASP A 185 -21.71 -14.81 31.01
CA ASP A 185 -20.40 -14.59 31.62
C ASP A 185 -20.10 -13.11 31.93
N GLY A 186 -21.07 -12.21 31.70
CA GLY A 186 -20.93 -10.78 31.89
C GLY A 186 -20.06 -10.10 30.82
N ARG A 187 -19.75 -10.77 29.70
CA ARG A 187 -19.02 -10.18 28.57
C ARG A 187 -19.96 -9.86 27.42
N ALA A 188 -19.61 -8.87 26.62
CA ALA A 188 -20.39 -8.53 25.42
C ALA A 188 -20.37 -9.69 24.42
N ILE A 189 -21.55 -10.05 23.89
CA ILE A 189 -21.64 -11.02 22.80
C ILE A 189 -21.07 -10.40 21.54
N VAL A 190 -20.23 -11.14 20.82
CA VAL A 190 -19.58 -10.68 19.60
C VAL A 190 -20.32 -11.15 18.36
N ARG A 191 -20.43 -10.28 17.36
CA ARG A 191 -21.01 -10.60 16.06
C ARG A 191 -20.06 -11.47 15.25
N LYS A 192 -20.64 -12.43 14.53
CA LYS A 192 -19.94 -13.32 13.61
C LYS A 192 -20.55 -13.24 12.22
N ASP A 193 -19.73 -13.46 11.20
CA ASP A 193 -20.21 -13.60 9.82
C ASP A 193 -20.89 -14.96 9.60
N ALA A 194 -21.42 -15.19 8.40
CA ALA A 194 -22.07 -16.46 8.04
C ALA A 194 -21.12 -17.68 8.09
N ALA A 195 -19.81 -17.45 8.07
CA ALA A 195 -18.78 -18.49 8.21
C ALA A 195 -18.33 -18.67 9.67
N GLY A 196 -18.92 -17.95 10.62
CA GLY A 196 -18.60 -18.03 12.04
C GLY A 196 -17.37 -17.22 12.48
N ASN A 197 -16.78 -16.41 11.60
CA ASN A 197 -15.64 -15.55 11.94
C ASN A 197 -16.09 -14.30 12.68
N VAL A 198 -15.31 -13.85 13.65
CA VAL A 198 -15.60 -12.60 14.38
C VAL A 198 -15.53 -11.41 13.44
N ILE A 199 -16.59 -10.59 13.46
CA ILE A 199 -16.63 -9.31 12.76
C ILE A 199 -15.93 -8.27 13.62
N PHE A 200 -15.18 -7.36 12.99
CA PHE A 200 -14.52 -6.25 13.68
C PHE A 200 -15.13 -4.92 13.27
N GLU A 201 -15.14 -3.98 14.20
CA GLU A 201 -15.56 -2.60 13.99
C GLU A 201 -14.52 -1.65 14.57
N ARG A 202 -14.50 -0.39 14.11
CA ARG A 202 -13.72 0.65 14.80
C ARG A 202 -14.27 0.83 16.21
N LYS A 203 -13.39 1.07 17.17
CA LYS A 203 -13.79 1.51 18.50
C LYS A 203 -14.65 2.78 18.34
N PRO A 204 -15.87 2.78 18.88
CA PRO A 204 -16.78 3.91 18.73
C PRO A 204 -16.36 5.08 19.62
N ALA A 205 -16.97 6.25 19.39
CA ALA A 205 -16.68 7.46 20.16
C ALA A 205 -17.01 7.29 21.67
N ASP A 206 -17.98 6.45 22.01
CA ASP A 206 -18.40 6.14 23.38
C ASP A 206 -17.63 4.97 24.00
N TYR A 207 -16.51 4.52 23.40
CA TYR A 207 -15.71 3.44 23.95
C TYR A 207 -15.24 3.77 25.38
N ALA A 208 -15.59 2.93 26.36
CA ALA A 208 -15.40 3.20 27.78
C ALA A 208 -13.96 3.01 28.27
N PHE A 209 -13.01 3.72 27.66
CA PHE A 209 -11.61 3.74 28.06
C PHE A 209 -10.99 5.12 27.75
N ALA A 210 -11.04 6.02 28.72
CA ALA A 210 -10.58 7.41 28.56
C ALA A 210 -9.13 7.53 28.05
N PRO A 211 -8.14 6.76 28.55
CA PRO A 211 -6.77 6.84 28.04
C PRO A 211 -6.63 6.55 26.54
N TYR A 212 -7.52 5.74 25.95
CA TYR A 212 -7.51 5.51 24.51
C TYR A 212 -7.88 6.77 23.73
N HIS A 213 -8.94 7.47 24.14
CA HIS A 213 -9.41 8.68 23.47
C HIS A 213 -8.36 9.80 23.53
N GLU A 214 -7.69 9.93 24.67
CA GLU A 214 -6.57 10.88 24.82
C GLU A 214 -5.38 10.48 23.94
N ALA A 215 -5.02 9.18 23.93
CA ALA A 215 -3.90 8.69 23.15
C ALA A 215 -4.07 8.90 21.64
N ILE A 216 -5.26 8.63 21.08
CA ILE A 216 -5.51 8.81 19.63
C ILE A 216 -5.56 10.29 19.20
N VAL A 217 -5.58 11.23 20.15
CA VAL A 217 -5.49 12.68 19.90
C VAL A 217 -4.07 13.19 20.08
N GLU A 218 -3.35 12.71 21.10
CA GLU A 218 -1.99 13.18 21.40
C GLU A 218 -0.90 12.50 20.57
N LEU A 219 -1.00 11.19 20.30
CA LEU A 219 0.00 10.48 19.50
C LEU A 219 0.15 11.05 18.07
N PRO A 220 -0.92 11.41 17.33
CA PRO A 220 -0.79 12.06 16.03
C PRO A 220 0.07 13.32 16.06
N LYS A 221 -0.11 14.16 17.10
CA LYS A 221 0.68 15.39 17.27
C LYS A 221 2.16 15.06 17.46
N ARG A 222 2.46 14.04 18.27
CA ARG A 222 3.85 13.57 18.49
C ARG A 222 4.49 13.07 17.19
N PHE A 223 3.76 12.28 16.39
CA PHE A 223 4.26 11.76 15.11
C PHE A 223 4.58 12.88 14.12
N VAL A 224 3.70 13.87 14.00
CA VAL A 224 3.91 15.05 13.15
C VAL A 224 5.11 15.85 13.66
N ALA A 225 5.14 16.19 14.94
CA ALA A 225 6.20 17.02 15.54
C ALA A 225 7.59 16.36 15.42
N LYS A 226 7.67 15.04 15.61
CA LYS A 226 8.92 14.28 15.49
C LYS A 226 9.25 13.87 14.06
N ASN A 227 8.28 13.96 13.14
CA ASN A 227 8.37 13.45 11.77
C ASN A 227 8.86 11.98 11.72
N SER A 228 8.36 11.14 12.63
CA SER A 228 8.82 9.77 12.84
C SER A 228 7.72 8.92 13.47
N ALA A 229 7.71 7.62 13.19
CA ALA A 229 6.82 6.67 13.84
C ALA A 229 7.25 6.29 15.27
N GLN A 230 8.46 6.65 15.70
CA GLN A 230 9.01 6.29 17.01
C GLN A 230 8.82 7.45 17.98
N VAL A 231 7.80 7.41 18.83
CA VAL A 231 7.50 8.44 19.84
C VAL A 231 7.38 7.80 21.22
N ASP A 232 7.40 8.62 22.27
CA ASP A 232 7.17 8.11 23.62
C ASP A 232 5.73 7.61 23.76
N VAL A 233 5.57 6.54 24.54
CA VAL A 233 4.25 5.96 24.81
C VAL A 233 3.35 6.96 25.55
N PHE A 234 2.04 6.80 25.37
CA PHE A 234 1.04 7.51 26.15
C PHE A 234 0.75 6.74 27.44
N THR A 235 0.95 7.39 28.59
CA THR A 235 0.71 6.79 29.91
C THR A 235 -0.73 6.29 30.03
N GLY A 236 -0.91 5.05 30.47
CA GLY A 236 -2.22 4.41 30.55
C GLY A 236 -2.74 3.83 29.23
N ALA A 237 -2.07 4.06 28.09
CA ALA A 237 -2.45 3.53 26.77
C ALA A 237 -1.26 2.94 26.01
N THR A 238 -0.43 2.14 26.67
CA THR A 238 0.76 1.51 26.08
C THR A 238 0.42 0.64 24.86
N GLY A 239 -0.65 -0.15 24.94
CA GLY A 239 -1.09 -0.98 23.81
C GLY A 239 -1.45 -0.15 22.57
N THR A 240 -2.23 0.90 22.76
CA THR A 240 -2.59 1.85 21.69
C THR A 240 -1.38 2.57 21.13
N SER A 241 -0.42 2.93 21.98
CA SER A 241 0.83 3.56 21.55
C SER A 241 1.63 2.62 20.63
N ASN A 242 1.82 1.37 21.04
CA ASN A 242 2.57 0.38 20.27
C ASN A 242 1.90 0.07 18.92
N ASN A 243 0.58 -0.15 18.93
CA ASN A 243 -0.19 -0.36 17.70
C ASN A 243 -0.08 0.83 16.74
N SER A 244 -0.17 2.05 17.28
CA SER A 244 -0.07 3.27 16.49
C SER A 244 1.30 3.44 15.87
N MET A 245 2.38 3.27 16.65
CA MET A 245 3.76 3.34 16.13
C MET A 245 4.00 2.32 15.02
N GLN A 246 3.52 1.08 15.19
CA GLN A 246 3.66 0.04 14.18
C GLN A 246 2.88 0.36 12.90
N ALA A 247 1.62 0.80 13.03
CA ALA A 247 0.78 1.17 11.89
C ALA A 247 1.35 2.40 11.14
N VAL A 248 1.81 3.43 11.86
CA VAL A 248 2.46 4.60 11.26
C VAL A 248 3.73 4.20 10.53
N GLN A 249 4.58 3.36 11.14
CA GLN A 249 5.81 2.89 10.48
C GLN A 249 5.51 2.17 9.15
N ARG A 250 4.52 1.28 9.12
CA ARG A 250 4.12 0.57 7.90
C ARG A 250 3.53 1.50 6.83
N ALA A 251 2.80 2.54 7.25
CA ALA A 251 2.31 3.57 6.33
C ALA A 251 3.47 4.37 5.72
N LEU A 252 4.47 4.76 6.54
CA LEU A 252 5.70 5.42 6.05
C LEU A 252 6.50 4.52 5.11
N ASP A 253 6.58 3.22 5.40
CA ASP A 253 7.25 2.26 4.52
C ASP A 253 6.56 2.15 3.16
N SER A 254 5.23 2.19 3.15
CA SER A 254 4.42 2.19 1.93
C SER A 254 4.53 3.50 1.12
N ALA A 255 4.95 4.58 1.76
CA ALA A 255 5.16 5.87 1.11
C ALA A 255 6.53 5.99 0.42
N LYS A 256 7.48 5.06 0.64
CA LYS A 256 8.83 5.14 0.06
C LYS A 256 8.82 5.09 -1.47
N ARG A 257 9.78 5.80 -2.09
CA ARG A 257 9.93 5.95 -3.55
C ARG A 257 11.27 5.48 -4.10
#